data_AF-A0A815QXT2-F1
#
_entry.id   AF-A0A815QXT2-F1
#
_cell.length_a   1.000
_cell.length_b   1.000
_cell.length_c   1.000
_cell.angle_alpha   90.00
_cell.angle_beta   90.00
_cell.angle_gamma   90.00
#
_symmetry.space_group_name_H-M   'P 1'
#
loop_
_entity.id
_entity.type
_entity.pdbx_description
1 polymer ?
#
loop_
_entity_poly.entity_id
_entity_poly.type
_entity_poly.pdbx_seq_one_letter_code
_entity_poly.pdbx_strand_id
1 'polypeptide(L)'
;MKKFTEYYRENFADNTIQLNNINQFEINYNQRPPIWWYTHECCLYSLLNRALRLMEVDTIIKMGFFIRALHEQIVELHLEQYNNCYQSKHWTVYRGQSLSQIDFDQLQNTQGGLMSFNNFLSTSKDIKVAQSFARSALANHTLVSIVFVIKIDPAIKSAPYASIRDVSHYDAEDEILFSMHTVFRIGNMIKSNENSRLWHVELFQTTDNDAQLSALTERMRTDIRGSTGWDRLGKLLMKLGHFDKAEELYEALLGETSNNRERAQVYHQLGWSNKNQKKYDQAIVFFEKSLEIKQQIYPSNDYVLATSFNEIGSVYERKIEYDKAWFYYKKGLNIQLETSPVNGPALAATFSSIGSVLVKMDNYPEALSIHETAIDIWRKLNLPDDPKLAYSYHNIGFVYEKMGEHTKALASHKTALEIRQKSLPDNHPDLAQSYSNIGFVYNKMGQYFKARPFHQQAVDIGQRSLPDNHPRVQQWKKNLEFVERKCK
;
A
#
# COMPACT_ATOMS: atom_id res chain seq x y z
N MET A 1 -18.68 -8.57 -3.61
CA MET A 1 -20.14 -8.69 -3.37
C MET A 1 -20.47 -9.47 -2.10
N LYS A 2 -20.19 -10.78 -1.99
CA LYS A 2 -20.57 -11.61 -0.83
C LYS A 2 -20.10 -11.08 0.54
N LYS A 3 -18.84 -10.66 0.66
CA LYS A 3 -18.30 -10.05 1.89
C LYS A 3 -19.00 -8.73 2.28
N PHE A 4 -19.50 -7.99 1.30
CA PHE A 4 -20.27 -6.76 1.54
C PHE A 4 -21.67 -7.11 2.07
N THR A 5 -22.37 -8.06 1.43
CA THR A 5 -23.72 -8.45 1.83
C THR A 5 -23.73 -9.09 3.22
N GLU A 6 -22.74 -9.92 3.55
CA GLU A 6 -22.56 -10.51 4.89
C GLU A 6 -22.35 -9.43 5.98
N TYR A 7 -21.37 -8.55 5.80
CA TYR A 7 -21.09 -7.46 6.75
C TYR A 7 -22.32 -6.58 7.02
N TYR A 8 -23.10 -6.28 5.99
CA TYR A 8 -24.28 -5.43 6.15
C TYR A 8 -25.49 -6.17 6.70
N ARG A 9 -25.62 -7.47 6.47
CA ARG A 9 -26.63 -8.28 7.18
C ARG A 9 -26.38 -8.26 8.68
N GLU A 10 -25.13 -8.33 9.11
CA GLU A 10 -24.77 -8.26 10.54
C GLU A 10 -25.08 -6.89 11.15
N ASN A 11 -24.73 -5.80 10.45
CA ASN A 11 -24.95 -4.44 10.95
C ASN A 11 -26.43 -3.98 10.90
N PHE A 12 -27.26 -4.60 10.07
CA PHE A 12 -28.69 -4.30 9.94
C PHE A 12 -29.59 -5.47 10.33
N ALA A 13 -29.11 -6.37 11.20
CA ALA A 13 -29.83 -7.58 11.61
C ALA A 13 -31.25 -7.28 12.13
N ASP A 14 -31.45 -6.13 12.78
CA ASP A 14 -32.74 -5.71 13.34
C ASP A 14 -33.60 -4.87 12.37
N ASN A 15 -33.15 -4.62 11.13
CA ASN A 15 -33.84 -3.78 10.15
C ASN A 15 -34.31 -4.59 8.93
N THR A 16 -35.54 -5.11 9.01
CA THR A 16 -36.16 -5.97 7.98
C THR A 16 -36.20 -5.33 6.59
N ILE A 17 -36.40 -4.01 6.51
CA ILE A 17 -36.43 -3.28 5.24
C ILE A 17 -35.04 -3.30 4.60
N GLN A 18 -33.99 -3.02 5.39
CA GLN A 18 -32.62 -3.02 4.87
C GLN A 18 -32.12 -4.42 4.53
N LEU A 19 -32.50 -5.45 5.30
CA LEU A 19 -32.21 -6.84 4.96
C LEU A 19 -32.85 -7.25 3.62
N ASN A 20 -34.10 -6.83 3.37
CA ASN A 20 -34.75 -7.08 2.09
C ASN A 20 -34.03 -6.37 0.93
N ASN A 21 -33.62 -5.12 1.13
CA ASN A 21 -32.85 -4.36 0.15
C ASN A 21 -31.49 -5.01 -0.16
N ILE A 22 -30.79 -5.52 0.85
CA ILE A 22 -29.52 -6.25 0.67
C ILE A 22 -29.73 -7.55 -0.10
N ASN A 23 -30.81 -8.31 0.18
CA ASN A 23 -31.18 -9.50 -0.58
C ASN A 23 -31.44 -9.18 -2.06
N GLN A 24 -32.23 -8.13 -2.32
CA GLN A 24 -32.54 -7.70 -3.68
C GLN A 24 -31.28 -7.26 -4.43
N PHE A 25 -30.41 -6.49 -3.77
CA PHE A 25 -29.12 -6.11 -4.32
C PHE A 25 -28.27 -7.34 -4.66
N GLU A 26 -28.14 -8.31 -3.75
CA GLU A 26 -27.33 -9.51 -3.96
C GLU A 26 -27.81 -10.38 -5.13
N ILE A 27 -29.13 -10.55 -5.27
CA ILE A 27 -29.73 -11.42 -6.30
C ILE A 27 -29.73 -10.72 -7.66
N ASN A 28 -30.07 -9.43 -7.69
CA ASN A 28 -30.36 -8.71 -8.93
C ASN A 28 -29.23 -7.76 -9.37
N TYR A 29 -28.09 -7.73 -8.68
CA TYR A 29 -26.99 -6.79 -8.97
C TYR A 29 -26.66 -6.72 -10.47
N ASN A 30 -26.49 -7.88 -11.11
CA ASN A 30 -26.10 -7.99 -12.52
C ASN A 30 -27.23 -7.72 -13.52
N GLN A 31 -28.47 -7.55 -13.05
CA GLN A 31 -29.65 -7.32 -13.92
C GLN A 31 -29.91 -5.82 -14.15
N ARG A 32 -29.25 -4.94 -13.39
CA ARG A 32 -29.43 -3.48 -13.46
C ARG A 32 -28.07 -2.79 -13.45
N PRO A 33 -27.94 -1.60 -14.07
CA PRO A 33 -26.69 -0.86 -14.05
C PRO A 33 -26.32 -0.36 -12.65
N PRO A 34 -25.02 -0.16 -12.35
CA PRO A 34 -24.56 0.43 -11.08
C PRO A 34 -25.24 1.74 -10.68
N ILE A 35 -25.48 2.65 -11.62
CA ILE A 35 -26.16 3.95 -11.38
C ILE A 35 -27.61 3.76 -10.91
N TRP A 36 -28.32 2.74 -11.45
CA TRP A 36 -29.67 2.42 -10.99
C TRP A 36 -29.64 2.01 -9.51
N TRP A 37 -28.69 1.15 -9.13
CA TRP A 37 -28.51 0.75 -7.72
C TRP A 37 -28.06 1.90 -6.82
N TYR A 38 -27.27 2.83 -7.35
CA TYR A 38 -26.85 4.01 -6.60
C TYR A 38 -28.01 4.97 -6.31
N THR A 39 -29.00 5.06 -7.21
CA THR A 39 -30.15 5.98 -7.10
C THR A 39 -31.40 5.31 -6.53
N HIS A 40 -31.41 3.99 -6.37
CA HIS A 40 -32.51 3.25 -5.77
C HIS A 40 -32.67 3.55 -4.27
N GLU A 41 -33.89 3.50 -3.74
CA GLU A 41 -34.20 3.68 -2.30
C GLU A 41 -33.73 2.49 -1.44
N CYS A 42 -32.44 2.23 -1.45
CA CYS A 42 -31.78 1.27 -0.58
C CYS A 42 -30.72 1.98 0.27
N CYS A 43 -30.24 1.33 1.34
CA CYS A 43 -29.15 1.86 2.15
C CYS A 43 -27.85 2.10 1.36
N LEU A 44 -27.73 1.62 0.12
CA LEU A 44 -26.48 1.64 -0.62
C LEU A 44 -25.96 3.05 -0.88
N TYR A 45 -26.85 3.98 -1.26
CA TYR A 45 -26.52 5.39 -1.42
C TYR A 45 -25.99 6.01 -0.11
N SER A 46 -26.72 5.80 0.98
CA SER A 46 -26.39 6.43 2.27
C SER A 46 -25.13 5.83 2.89
N LEU A 47 -24.96 4.51 2.79
CA LEU A 47 -23.78 3.78 3.24
C LEU A 47 -22.53 4.20 2.47
N LEU A 48 -22.60 4.21 1.14
CA LEU A 48 -21.46 4.57 0.32
C LEU A 48 -21.03 6.02 0.58
N ASN A 49 -21.99 6.95 0.55
CA ASN A 49 -21.69 8.36 0.75
C ASN A 49 -21.21 8.66 2.18
N ARG A 50 -21.71 7.96 3.20
CA ARG A 50 -21.19 8.05 4.56
C ARG A 50 -19.77 7.51 4.64
N ALA A 51 -19.52 6.31 4.12
CA ALA A 51 -18.23 5.67 4.19
C ALA A 51 -17.13 6.49 3.49
N LEU A 52 -17.42 7.03 2.31
CA LEU A 52 -16.50 7.91 1.58
C LEU A 52 -16.28 9.25 2.33
N ARG A 53 -17.33 9.81 2.95
CA ARG A 53 -17.22 11.07 3.71
C ARG A 53 -16.40 10.90 4.99
N LEU A 54 -16.62 9.81 5.72
CA LEU A 54 -15.96 9.52 7.00
C LEU A 54 -14.66 8.73 6.84
N MET A 55 -14.26 8.43 5.59
CA MET A 55 -13.10 7.61 5.27
C MET A 55 -13.09 6.26 6.01
N GLU A 56 -14.25 5.60 6.08
CA GLU A 56 -14.41 4.27 6.70
C GLU A 56 -13.74 3.21 5.81
N VAL A 57 -12.43 3.03 5.97
CA VAL A 57 -11.57 2.20 5.10
C VAL A 57 -12.13 0.79 4.88
N ASP A 58 -12.61 0.14 5.93
CA ASP A 58 -13.15 -1.22 5.84
C ASP A 58 -14.42 -1.31 5.00
N THR A 59 -15.26 -0.27 5.05
CA THR A 59 -16.46 -0.18 4.22
C THR A 59 -16.09 0.11 2.77
N ILE A 60 -15.16 1.04 2.54
CA ILE A 60 -14.68 1.42 1.21
C ILE A 60 -14.06 0.20 0.50
N ILE A 61 -13.22 -0.58 1.19
CA ILE A 61 -12.63 -1.80 0.63
C ILE A 61 -13.72 -2.81 0.27
N LYS A 62 -14.69 -3.06 1.16
CA LYS A 62 -15.80 -4.00 0.88
C LYS A 62 -16.68 -3.53 -0.29
N MET A 63 -16.86 -2.22 -0.47
CA MET A 63 -17.62 -1.60 -1.56
C MET A 63 -16.78 -1.32 -2.81
N GLY A 64 -15.48 -1.64 -2.82
CA GLY A 64 -14.56 -1.26 -3.90
C GLY A 64 -15.01 -1.73 -5.28
N PHE A 65 -15.59 -2.93 -5.38
CA PHE A 65 -16.16 -3.45 -6.63
C PHE A 65 -17.29 -2.56 -7.17
N PHE A 66 -18.19 -2.09 -6.30
CA PHE A 66 -19.33 -1.27 -6.67
C PHE A 66 -18.90 0.16 -7.02
N ILE A 67 -17.99 0.72 -6.22
CA ILE A 67 -17.40 2.05 -6.47
C ILE A 67 -16.75 2.08 -7.85
N ARG A 68 -16.00 1.03 -8.19
CA ARG A 68 -15.37 0.88 -9.50
C ARG A 68 -16.41 0.81 -10.62
N ALA A 69 -17.39 -0.10 -10.50
CA ALA A 69 -18.43 -0.26 -11.52
C ALA A 69 -19.23 1.02 -11.74
N LEU A 70 -19.55 1.76 -10.67
CA LEU A 70 -20.22 3.05 -10.74
C LEU A 70 -19.37 4.11 -11.46
N HIS A 71 -18.07 4.18 -11.15
CA HIS A 71 -17.16 5.10 -11.83
C HIS A 71 -17.00 4.77 -13.32
N GLU A 72 -16.83 3.49 -13.66
CA GLU A 72 -16.72 3.01 -15.04
C GLU A 72 -17.97 3.37 -15.85
N GLN A 73 -19.17 3.14 -15.29
CA GLN A 73 -20.42 3.48 -15.96
C GLN A 73 -20.57 5.00 -16.19
N ILE A 74 -20.19 5.85 -15.23
CA ILE A 74 -20.23 7.31 -15.42
C ILE A 74 -19.28 7.73 -16.55
N VAL A 75 -18.09 7.11 -16.63
CA VAL A 75 -17.12 7.38 -17.70
C VAL A 75 -17.69 6.98 -19.07
N GLU A 76 -18.29 5.80 -19.17
CA GLU A 76 -18.90 5.31 -20.42
C GLU A 76 -20.00 6.25 -20.90
N LEU A 77 -20.96 6.58 -20.01
CA LEU A 77 -22.04 7.53 -20.33
C LEU A 77 -21.50 8.92 -20.67
N HIS A 78 -20.47 9.40 -19.98
CA HIS A 78 -19.85 10.69 -20.29
C HIS A 78 -19.31 10.71 -21.72
N LEU A 79 -18.65 9.62 -22.15
CA LEU A 79 -18.15 9.50 -23.52
C LEU A 79 -19.31 9.42 -24.52
N GLU A 80 -20.34 8.64 -24.25
CA GLU A 80 -21.51 8.55 -25.14
C GLU A 80 -22.22 9.91 -25.32
N GLN A 81 -22.37 10.65 -24.23
CA GLN A 81 -23.12 11.92 -24.22
C GLN A 81 -22.30 13.11 -24.71
N TYR A 82 -20.97 13.12 -24.49
CA TYR A 82 -20.16 14.34 -24.63
C TYR A 82 -18.88 14.20 -25.47
N ASN A 83 -18.50 13.01 -25.97
CA ASN A 83 -17.21 12.81 -26.70
C ASN A 83 -17.09 13.63 -28.00
N ASN A 84 -18.21 14.06 -28.60
CA ASN A 84 -18.26 14.89 -29.82
C ASN A 84 -18.86 16.30 -29.60
N CYS A 85 -19.02 16.75 -28.36
CA CYS A 85 -19.59 18.08 -28.10
C CYS A 85 -18.59 19.20 -28.41
N TYR A 86 -18.73 19.82 -29.58
CA TYR A 86 -18.03 21.07 -29.96
C TYR A 86 -18.72 22.34 -29.39
N GLN A 87 -19.76 22.18 -28.57
CA GLN A 87 -20.50 23.31 -28.01
C GLN A 87 -19.77 23.86 -26.78
N SER A 88 -19.02 24.94 -26.98
CA SER A 88 -18.32 25.74 -25.96
C SER A 88 -19.23 26.50 -24.98
N LYS A 89 -20.52 26.17 -24.92
CA LYS A 89 -21.48 26.89 -24.09
C LYS A 89 -21.51 26.27 -22.70
N HIS A 90 -20.99 27.03 -21.75
CA HIS A 90 -21.08 26.69 -20.34
C HIS A 90 -22.55 26.55 -19.94
N TRP A 91 -22.82 25.59 -19.06
CA TRP A 91 -24.15 25.36 -18.50
C TRP A 91 -24.05 25.15 -16.99
N THR A 92 -25.19 25.15 -16.30
CA THR A 92 -25.23 25.22 -14.84
C THR A 92 -26.06 24.09 -14.26
N VAL A 93 -25.53 23.48 -13.20
CA VAL A 93 -26.23 22.56 -12.32
C VAL A 93 -26.17 23.05 -10.89
N TYR A 94 -27.06 22.52 -10.06
CA TYR A 94 -27.28 22.98 -8.71
C TYR A 94 -27.19 21.81 -7.73
N ARG A 95 -26.63 22.08 -6.55
CA ARG A 95 -26.63 21.12 -5.44
C ARG A 95 -26.94 21.82 -4.13
N GLY A 96 -27.97 21.34 -3.44
CA GLY A 96 -28.29 21.76 -2.08
C GLY A 96 -27.55 20.93 -1.06
N GLN A 97 -26.88 21.56 -0.11
CA GLN A 97 -26.36 20.88 1.07
C GLN A 97 -26.33 21.81 2.29
N SER A 98 -25.91 21.27 3.43
CA SER A 98 -25.64 22.06 4.62
C SER A 98 -24.25 21.77 5.15
N LEU A 99 -23.61 22.80 5.66
CA LEU A 99 -22.28 22.74 6.27
C LEU A 99 -22.36 23.14 7.74
N SER A 100 -21.41 22.64 8.54
CA SER A 100 -21.17 23.22 9.86
C SER A 100 -20.68 24.66 9.71
N GLN A 101 -20.85 25.47 10.75
CA GLN A 101 -20.30 26.83 10.73
C GLN A 101 -18.79 26.84 10.45
N ILE A 102 -18.05 25.89 11.04
CA ILE A 102 -16.59 25.77 10.86
C ILE A 102 -16.24 25.49 9.40
N ASP A 103 -16.90 24.52 8.77
CA ASP A 103 -16.62 24.17 7.36
C ASP A 103 -17.03 25.31 6.42
N PHE A 104 -18.10 26.05 6.76
CA PHE A 104 -18.52 27.21 6.00
C PHE A 104 -17.54 28.38 6.14
N ASP A 105 -17.03 28.66 7.34
CA ASP A 105 -16.02 29.70 7.55
C ASP A 105 -14.73 29.37 6.81
N GLN A 106 -14.31 28.09 6.80
CA GLN A 106 -13.19 27.62 5.99
C GLN A 106 -13.44 27.81 4.48
N LEU A 107 -14.65 27.48 4.01
CA LEU A 107 -15.05 27.72 2.63
C LEU A 107 -14.95 29.21 2.29
N GLN A 108 -15.48 30.11 3.12
CA GLN A 108 -15.38 31.56 2.93
C GLN A 108 -13.93 32.06 2.87
N ASN A 109 -13.08 31.59 3.79
CA ASN A 109 -11.66 31.96 3.83
C ASN A 109 -10.86 31.46 2.61
N THR A 110 -11.39 30.47 1.90
CA THR A 110 -10.77 29.87 0.71
C THR A 110 -11.44 30.31 -0.59
N GLN A 111 -12.23 31.40 -0.58
CA GLN A 111 -12.81 31.98 -1.79
C GLN A 111 -11.72 32.24 -2.86
N GLY A 112 -11.97 31.83 -4.11
CA GLY A 112 -11.00 31.84 -5.20
C GLY A 112 -10.07 30.61 -5.23
N GLY A 113 -10.02 29.81 -4.17
CA GLY A 113 -9.28 28.56 -4.05
C GLY A 113 -9.97 27.36 -4.71
N LEU A 114 -9.47 26.16 -4.42
CA LEU A 114 -9.97 24.90 -4.97
C LEU A 114 -10.79 24.12 -3.93
N MET A 115 -11.85 23.48 -4.39
CA MET A 115 -12.71 22.58 -3.62
C MET A 115 -12.88 21.27 -4.38
N SER A 116 -12.81 20.14 -3.70
CA SER A 116 -13.14 18.84 -4.27
C SER A 116 -14.16 18.11 -3.40
N PHE A 117 -14.91 17.21 -4.03
CA PHE A 117 -15.78 16.28 -3.31
C PHE A 117 -15.14 14.89 -3.32
N ASN A 118 -14.99 14.30 -2.13
CA ASN A 118 -14.46 12.94 -1.95
C ASN A 118 -15.47 11.84 -2.32
N ASN A 119 -16.68 12.23 -2.72
CA ASN A 119 -17.78 11.34 -3.07
C ASN A 119 -18.24 11.62 -4.51
N PHE A 120 -19.07 10.73 -5.06
CA PHE A 120 -19.86 11.02 -6.25
C PHE A 120 -20.78 12.23 -5.98
N LEU A 121 -20.78 13.19 -6.90
CA LEU A 121 -21.53 14.44 -6.73
C LEU A 121 -22.82 14.39 -7.55
N SER A 122 -23.93 14.14 -6.87
CA SER A 122 -25.27 14.25 -7.45
C SER A 122 -25.70 15.73 -7.51
N THR A 123 -26.22 16.16 -8.66
CA THR A 123 -26.64 17.55 -8.94
C THR A 123 -27.88 17.57 -9.82
N SER A 124 -28.64 18.67 -9.79
CA SER A 124 -29.86 18.84 -10.58
C SER A 124 -29.74 20.03 -11.53
N LYS A 125 -30.39 19.98 -12.70
CA LYS A 125 -30.57 21.17 -13.55
C LYS A 125 -31.62 22.14 -13.01
N ASP A 126 -32.46 21.73 -12.06
CA ASP A 126 -33.45 22.59 -11.42
C ASP A 126 -32.95 23.12 -10.06
N ILE A 127 -32.80 24.44 -9.97
CA ILE A 127 -32.41 25.12 -8.73
C ILE A 127 -33.41 24.90 -7.59
N LYS A 128 -34.71 24.69 -7.89
CA LYS A 128 -35.73 24.47 -6.86
C LYS A 128 -35.51 23.16 -6.11
N VAL A 129 -35.04 22.13 -6.81
CA VAL A 129 -34.65 20.85 -6.22
C VAL A 129 -33.46 21.06 -5.27
N ALA A 130 -32.42 21.76 -5.72
CA ALA A 130 -31.30 22.09 -4.84
C ALA A 130 -31.72 22.94 -3.62
N GLN A 131 -32.63 23.90 -3.80
CA GLN A 131 -33.13 24.71 -2.70
C GLN A 131 -33.95 23.90 -1.68
N SER A 132 -34.74 22.91 -2.11
CA SER A 132 -35.49 22.05 -1.17
C SER A 132 -34.53 21.25 -0.28
N PHE A 133 -33.47 20.68 -0.86
CA PHE A 133 -32.43 19.98 -0.11
C PHE A 133 -31.69 20.91 0.86
N ALA A 134 -31.31 22.12 0.43
CA ALA A 134 -30.65 23.10 1.29
C ALA A 134 -31.56 23.58 2.45
N ARG A 135 -32.87 23.72 2.19
CA ARG A 135 -33.85 24.20 3.18
C ARG A 135 -34.23 23.15 4.22
N SER A 136 -34.13 21.86 3.91
CA SER A 136 -34.47 20.77 4.85
C SER A 136 -33.67 20.84 6.16
N ALA A 137 -32.49 21.46 6.15
CA ALA A 137 -31.63 21.64 7.31
C ALA A 137 -31.81 22.98 8.05
N LEU A 138 -32.66 23.90 7.57
CA LEU A 138 -32.88 25.20 8.23
C LEU A 138 -33.45 25.05 9.64
N ALA A 139 -34.06 23.92 9.99
CA ALA A 139 -34.50 23.66 11.36
C ALA A 139 -33.33 23.56 12.35
N ASN A 140 -32.12 23.23 11.90
CA ASN A 140 -30.94 23.14 12.75
C ASN A 140 -30.18 24.49 12.76
N HIS A 141 -30.08 25.12 13.92
CA HIS A 141 -29.40 26.42 14.08
C HIS A 141 -27.88 26.36 13.94
N THR A 142 -27.26 25.18 14.04
CA THR A 142 -25.81 25.02 13.94
C THR A 142 -25.29 24.82 12.52
N LEU A 143 -26.20 24.76 11.54
CA LEU A 143 -25.89 24.49 10.13
C LEU A 143 -26.15 25.74 9.28
N VAL A 144 -25.29 25.90 8.27
CA VAL A 144 -25.43 26.89 7.20
C VAL A 144 -25.94 26.18 5.95
N SER A 145 -27.07 26.63 5.41
CA SER A 145 -27.66 26.08 4.19
C SER A 145 -26.98 26.68 2.96
N ILE A 146 -26.56 25.81 2.03
CA ILE A 146 -25.81 26.21 0.84
C ILE A 146 -26.46 25.60 -0.40
N VAL A 147 -26.59 26.42 -1.44
CA VAL A 147 -26.84 25.98 -2.81
C VAL A 147 -25.58 26.24 -3.61
N PHE A 148 -24.89 25.17 -4.02
CA PHE A 148 -23.81 25.30 -4.99
C PHE A 148 -24.41 25.54 -6.37
N VAL A 149 -23.92 26.58 -7.02
CA VAL A 149 -24.23 26.93 -8.41
C VAL A 149 -23.02 26.54 -9.24
N ILE A 150 -23.07 25.37 -9.84
CA ILE A 150 -21.92 24.72 -10.47
C ILE A 150 -21.97 24.98 -11.97
N LYS A 151 -20.98 25.71 -12.48
CA LYS A 151 -20.80 25.98 -13.91
C LYS A 151 -19.88 24.92 -14.51
N ILE A 152 -20.41 24.21 -15.49
CA ILE A 152 -19.75 23.10 -16.19
C ILE A 152 -19.20 23.64 -17.50
N ASP A 153 -17.94 23.32 -17.77
CA ASP A 153 -17.28 23.55 -19.05
C ASP A 153 -17.08 22.19 -19.74
N PRO A 154 -17.84 21.87 -20.80
CA PRO A 154 -17.71 20.62 -21.54
C PRO A 154 -16.32 20.38 -22.15
N ALA A 155 -15.49 21.43 -22.29
CA ALA A 155 -14.12 21.28 -22.78
C ALA A 155 -13.19 20.61 -21.74
N ILE A 156 -13.56 20.63 -20.46
CA ILE A 156 -12.77 20.06 -19.37
C ILE A 156 -13.01 18.55 -19.26
N LYS A 157 -12.03 17.77 -19.74
CA LYS A 157 -12.08 16.29 -19.74
C LYS A 157 -11.57 15.63 -18.45
N SER A 158 -11.03 16.40 -17.51
CA SER A 158 -10.34 15.86 -16.31
C SER A 158 -11.27 15.17 -15.31
N ALA A 159 -12.58 15.39 -15.40
CA ALA A 159 -13.58 14.83 -14.50
C ALA A 159 -14.83 14.37 -15.26
N PRO A 160 -15.03 13.05 -15.41
CA PRO A 160 -16.23 12.48 -16.00
C PRO A 160 -17.49 12.84 -15.19
N TYR A 161 -18.54 13.20 -15.91
CA TYR A 161 -19.89 13.40 -15.41
C TYR A 161 -20.91 12.92 -16.45
N ALA A 162 -22.07 12.48 -16.01
CA ALA A 162 -23.10 12.01 -16.93
C ALA A 162 -24.49 12.49 -16.50
N SER A 163 -25.33 12.78 -17.49
CA SER A 163 -26.77 12.77 -17.28
C SER A 163 -27.22 11.36 -17.00
N ILE A 164 -27.90 11.15 -15.87
CA ILE A 164 -28.30 9.80 -15.45
C ILE A 164 -29.80 9.54 -15.62
N ARG A 165 -30.57 10.50 -16.13
CA ARG A 165 -32.03 10.42 -16.30
C ARG A 165 -32.55 9.10 -16.88
N ASP A 166 -31.86 8.54 -17.88
CA ASP A 166 -32.31 7.34 -18.59
C ASP A 166 -31.84 6.02 -17.94
N VAL A 167 -31.00 6.10 -16.91
CA VAL A 167 -30.38 4.96 -16.23
C VAL A 167 -30.59 4.96 -14.70
N SER A 168 -31.08 6.06 -14.13
CA SER A 168 -31.44 6.20 -12.73
C SER A 168 -32.67 5.36 -12.38
N HIS A 169 -32.88 5.15 -11.08
CA HIS A 169 -34.10 4.55 -10.57
C HIS A 169 -35.31 5.48 -10.71
N TYR A 170 -35.09 6.79 -10.65
CA TYR A 170 -36.10 7.81 -10.84
C TYR A 170 -36.07 8.33 -12.28
N ASP A 171 -37.15 8.12 -13.03
CA ASP A 171 -37.24 8.47 -14.46
C ASP A 171 -37.54 9.96 -14.73
N ALA A 172 -37.81 10.73 -13.66
CA ALA A 172 -38.34 12.09 -13.74
C ALA A 172 -37.31 13.20 -13.45
N GLU A 173 -36.16 12.86 -12.85
CA GLU A 173 -35.16 13.87 -12.48
C GLU A 173 -34.09 14.05 -13.57
N ASP A 174 -33.84 15.30 -13.96
CA ASP A 174 -32.72 15.66 -14.83
C ASP A 174 -31.44 15.81 -13.97
N GLU A 175 -30.97 14.67 -13.47
CA GLU A 175 -29.82 14.55 -12.57
C GLU A 175 -28.52 14.40 -13.37
N ILE A 176 -27.51 15.14 -12.93
CA ILE A 176 -26.13 15.02 -13.41
C ILE A 176 -25.27 14.49 -12.27
N LEU A 177 -24.63 13.34 -12.51
CA LEU A 177 -23.77 12.67 -11.55
C LEU A 177 -22.30 12.83 -11.96
N PHE A 178 -21.50 13.45 -11.09
CA PHE A 178 -20.06 13.52 -11.29
C PHE A 178 -19.35 12.36 -10.59
N SER A 179 -18.27 11.93 -11.23
CA SER A 179 -17.32 11.01 -10.63
C SER A 179 -16.56 11.62 -9.45
N MET A 180 -16.03 10.76 -8.57
CA MET A 180 -15.20 11.17 -7.44
C MET A 180 -13.97 12.00 -7.87
N HIS A 181 -13.50 12.86 -6.97
CA HIS A 181 -12.33 13.73 -7.17
C HIS A 181 -12.51 14.81 -8.24
N THR A 182 -13.76 15.15 -8.58
CA THR A 182 -14.02 16.35 -9.38
C THR A 182 -13.63 17.59 -8.57
N VAL A 183 -12.85 18.48 -9.19
CA VAL A 183 -12.33 19.70 -8.57
C VAL A 183 -13.03 20.92 -9.17
N PHE A 184 -13.35 21.87 -8.31
CA PHE A 184 -14.00 23.12 -8.64
C PHE A 184 -13.22 24.29 -8.05
N ARG A 185 -13.17 25.40 -8.78
CA ARG A 185 -12.72 26.69 -8.25
C ARG A 185 -13.88 27.39 -7.57
N ILE A 186 -13.65 27.86 -6.35
CA ILE A 186 -14.65 28.57 -5.55
C ILE A 186 -14.80 29.98 -6.10
N GLY A 187 -16.00 30.32 -6.55
CA GLY A 187 -16.39 31.63 -7.07
C GLY A 187 -16.99 32.54 -6.00
N ASN A 188 -17.94 33.39 -6.41
CA ASN A 188 -18.60 34.30 -5.49
C ASN A 188 -19.55 33.57 -4.54
N MET A 189 -19.68 34.10 -3.33
CA MET A 189 -20.62 33.63 -2.33
C MET A 189 -21.64 34.72 -2.06
N ILE A 190 -22.90 34.45 -2.41
CA ILE A 190 -23.99 35.42 -2.36
C ILE A 190 -25.04 34.93 -1.36
N LYS A 191 -25.30 35.72 -0.33
CA LYS A 191 -26.38 35.45 0.62
C LYS A 191 -27.72 35.70 -0.07
N SER A 192 -28.64 34.74 0.00
CA SER A 192 -29.89 34.80 -0.77
C SER A 192 -30.81 35.95 -0.34
N ASN A 193 -30.78 36.36 0.94
CA ASN A 193 -31.46 37.51 1.53
C ASN A 193 -30.74 37.87 2.86
N GLU A 194 -30.78 39.12 3.32
CA GLU A 194 -30.13 39.52 4.59
C GLU A 194 -30.60 38.70 5.80
N ASN A 195 -31.88 38.29 5.80
CA ASN A 195 -32.51 37.50 6.86
C ASN A 195 -32.50 35.97 6.64
N SER A 196 -31.95 35.46 5.52
CA SER A 196 -31.91 34.01 5.27
C SER A 196 -30.54 33.41 5.62
N ARG A 197 -30.51 32.21 6.22
CA ARG A 197 -29.28 31.41 6.40
C ARG A 197 -28.89 30.62 5.14
N LEU A 198 -29.35 31.07 3.98
CA LEU A 198 -29.15 30.41 2.69
C LEU A 198 -28.12 31.17 1.86
N TRP A 199 -27.06 30.46 1.47
CA TRP A 199 -25.98 30.99 0.64
C TRP A 199 -25.96 30.32 -0.73
N HIS A 200 -25.70 31.09 -1.77
CA HIS A 200 -25.37 30.60 -3.09
C HIS A 200 -23.86 30.69 -3.27
N VAL A 201 -23.22 29.55 -3.52
CA VAL A 201 -21.77 29.49 -3.72
C VAL A 201 -21.52 29.07 -5.16
N GLU A 202 -20.91 29.95 -5.94
CA GLU A 202 -20.51 29.61 -7.30
C GLU A 202 -19.32 28.64 -7.29
N LEU A 203 -19.42 27.60 -8.10
CA LEU A 203 -18.33 26.66 -8.34
C LEU A 203 -18.09 26.59 -9.85
N PHE A 204 -16.84 26.75 -10.26
CA PHE A 204 -16.45 26.62 -11.67
C PHE A 204 -15.69 25.32 -11.82
N GLN A 205 -16.15 24.42 -12.70
CA GLN A 205 -15.36 23.25 -13.06
C GLN A 205 -14.00 23.72 -13.58
N THR A 206 -12.93 23.07 -13.12
CA THR A 206 -11.57 23.49 -13.48
C THR A 206 -10.66 22.29 -13.68
N THR A 207 -9.66 22.46 -14.55
CA THR A 207 -8.47 21.59 -14.58
C THR A 207 -7.41 22.04 -13.58
N ASP A 208 -7.57 23.23 -12.99
CA ASP A 208 -6.70 23.73 -11.94
C ASP A 208 -6.74 22.74 -10.80
N ASN A 209 -5.60 22.12 -10.60
CA ASN A 209 -5.42 21.13 -9.60
C ASN A 209 -4.05 21.43 -9.01
N ASP A 210 -3.89 21.24 -7.71
CA ASP A 210 -2.55 21.25 -7.14
C ASP A 210 -1.73 20.24 -7.95
N ALA A 211 -0.62 20.67 -8.56
CA ALA A 211 0.13 19.82 -9.49
C ALA A 211 0.58 18.51 -8.83
N GLN A 212 0.84 18.55 -7.52
CA GLN A 212 1.17 17.36 -6.73
C GLN A 212 -0.06 16.51 -6.46
N LEU A 213 -1.21 17.11 -6.16
CA LEU A 213 -2.47 16.38 -5.95
C LEU A 213 -3.01 15.78 -7.26
N SER A 214 -2.85 16.46 -8.39
CA SER A 214 -3.22 15.95 -9.71
C SER A 214 -2.30 14.83 -10.14
N ALA A 215 -0.99 15.00 -9.95
CA ALA A 215 -0.03 13.94 -10.19
C ALA A 215 -0.30 12.76 -9.25
N LEU A 216 -0.68 13.01 -7.99
CA LEU A 216 -1.01 11.97 -7.03
C LEU A 216 -2.32 11.27 -7.39
N THR A 217 -3.39 11.99 -7.74
CA THR A 217 -4.69 11.43 -8.13
C THR A 217 -4.59 10.66 -9.43
N GLU A 218 -3.87 11.20 -10.43
CA GLU A 218 -3.67 10.49 -11.69
C GLU A 218 -2.75 9.29 -11.50
N ARG A 219 -1.70 9.42 -10.67
CA ARG A 219 -0.88 8.28 -10.25
C ARG A 219 -1.72 7.25 -9.53
N MET A 220 -2.56 7.61 -8.56
CA MET A 220 -3.48 6.70 -7.88
C MET A 220 -4.45 6.05 -8.87
N ARG A 221 -5.03 6.80 -9.81
CA ARG A 221 -5.94 6.28 -10.85
C ARG A 221 -5.26 5.31 -11.79
N THR A 222 -4.05 5.62 -12.27
CA THR A 222 -3.23 4.70 -13.08
C THR A 222 -2.72 3.51 -12.27
N ASP A 223 -2.46 3.74 -10.99
CA ASP A 223 -1.93 2.73 -10.08
C ASP A 223 -3.01 1.75 -9.64
N ILE A 224 -4.29 2.15 -9.64
CA ILE A 224 -5.43 1.32 -9.21
C ILE A 224 -6.14 0.64 -10.41
N ARG A 225 -5.89 1.07 -11.65
CA ARG A 225 -6.49 0.45 -12.85
C ARG A 225 -5.89 -0.94 -13.13
N GLY A 226 -6.76 -1.92 -13.36
CA GLY A 226 -6.40 -3.27 -13.84
C GLY A 226 -5.91 -4.23 -12.74
N SER A 227 -5.36 -5.38 -13.17
CA SER A 227 -4.76 -6.41 -12.31
C SER A 227 -3.60 -5.87 -11.46
N THR A 228 -2.93 -4.83 -11.95
CA THR A 228 -1.81 -4.16 -11.28
C THR A 228 -2.23 -3.33 -10.07
N GLY A 229 -3.46 -2.85 -10.01
CA GLY A 229 -3.92 -1.99 -8.92
C GLY A 229 -4.31 -2.71 -7.65
N TRP A 230 -5.02 -3.82 -7.78
CA TRP A 230 -5.29 -4.70 -6.67
C TRP A 230 -4.00 -5.32 -6.13
N ASP A 231 -3.04 -5.68 -6.99
CA ASP A 231 -1.72 -6.14 -6.55
C ASP A 231 -0.96 -5.09 -5.71
N ARG A 232 -1.06 -3.79 -6.06
CA ARG A 232 -0.46 -2.73 -5.25
C ARG A 232 -1.17 -2.54 -3.92
N LEU A 233 -2.50 -2.59 -3.90
CA LEU A 233 -3.28 -2.55 -2.66
C LEU A 233 -2.92 -3.73 -1.74
N GLY A 234 -2.82 -4.93 -2.29
CA GLY A 234 -2.37 -6.11 -1.55
C GLY A 234 -0.96 -5.93 -0.96
N LYS A 235 0.00 -5.45 -1.76
CA LYS A 235 1.36 -5.13 -1.28
C LYS A 235 1.35 -4.06 -0.19
N LEU A 236 0.48 -3.06 -0.29
CA LEU A 236 0.34 -2.02 0.74
C LEU A 236 -0.22 -2.61 2.04
N LEU A 237 -1.28 -3.42 1.95
CA LEU A 237 -1.85 -4.12 3.10
C LEU A 237 -0.79 -4.98 3.81
N MET A 238 0.04 -5.71 3.04
CA MET A 238 1.15 -6.49 3.59
C MET A 238 2.20 -5.61 4.28
N LYS A 239 2.56 -4.47 3.70
CA LYS A 239 3.50 -3.51 4.32
C LYS A 239 2.96 -2.93 5.63
N LEU A 240 1.65 -2.71 5.71
CA LEU A 240 0.95 -2.23 6.91
C LEU A 240 0.73 -3.35 7.94
N GLY A 241 1.14 -4.59 7.65
CA GLY A 241 0.97 -5.74 8.54
C GLY A 241 -0.44 -6.35 8.49
N HIS A 242 -1.33 -5.89 7.61
CA HIS A 242 -2.66 -6.45 7.39
C HIS A 242 -2.60 -7.65 6.43
N PHE A 243 -1.89 -8.70 6.84
CA PHE A 243 -1.64 -9.87 6.01
C PHE A 243 -2.92 -10.67 5.68
N ASP A 244 -3.87 -10.76 6.61
CA ASP A 244 -5.16 -11.46 6.39
C ASP A 244 -5.99 -10.76 5.30
N LYS A 245 -6.07 -9.42 5.36
CA LYS A 245 -6.79 -8.63 4.34
C LYS A 245 -6.11 -8.71 2.97
N ALA A 246 -4.77 -8.76 2.94
CA ALA A 246 -4.03 -8.94 1.70
C ALA A 246 -4.29 -10.33 1.10
N GLU A 247 -4.30 -11.37 1.93
CA GLU A 247 -4.61 -12.75 1.54
C GLU A 247 -6.02 -12.84 0.95
N GLU A 248 -7.02 -12.32 1.67
CA GLU A 248 -8.40 -12.22 1.21
C GLU A 248 -8.57 -11.54 -0.16
N LEU A 249 -7.78 -10.49 -0.41
CA LEU A 249 -7.79 -9.74 -1.66
C LEU A 249 -7.14 -10.53 -2.80
N TYR A 250 -6.01 -11.19 -2.53
CA TYR A 250 -5.31 -12.00 -3.53
C TYR A 250 -6.07 -13.28 -3.89
N GLU A 251 -6.80 -13.87 -2.94
CA GLU A 251 -7.70 -15.01 -3.21
C GLU A 251 -8.84 -14.62 -4.14
N ALA A 252 -9.45 -13.44 -3.94
CA ALA A 252 -10.48 -12.92 -4.83
C ALA A 252 -9.93 -12.69 -6.25
N LEU A 253 -8.77 -12.03 -6.36
CA LEU A 253 -8.04 -11.83 -7.62
C LEU A 253 -7.76 -13.15 -8.35
N LEU A 254 -7.39 -14.20 -7.63
CA LEU A 254 -7.08 -15.49 -8.23
C LEU A 254 -8.29 -16.10 -8.95
N GLY A 255 -9.51 -15.85 -8.44
CA GLY A 255 -10.76 -16.28 -9.08
C GLY A 255 -11.14 -15.47 -10.33
N GLU A 256 -10.69 -14.22 -10.43
CA GLU A 256 -10.99 -13.32 -11.56
C GLU A 256 -9.94 -13.41 -12.68
N THR A 257 -8.72 -13.87 -12.37
CA THR A 257 -7.58 -13.82 -13.28
C THR A 257 -7.56 -15.00 -14.26
N SER A 258 -7.67 -14.74 -15.56
CA SER A 258 -7.52 -15.75 -16.63
C SER A 258 -6.08 -15.88 -17.16
N ASN A 259 -5.22 -14.90 -16.92
CA ASN A 259 -3.84 -14.86 -17.42
C ASN A 259 -2.86 -15.62 -16.51
N ASN A 260 -2.13 -16.60 -17.06
CA ASN A 260 -1.15 -17.39 -16.32
C ASN A 260 -0.03 -16.55 -15.68
N ARG A 261 0.43 -15.47 -16.35
CA ARG A 261 1.48 -14.59 -15.79
C ARG A 261 1.00 -13.86 -14.54
N GLU A 262 -0.23 -13.36 -14.57
CA GLU A 262 -0.87 -12.70 -13.44
C GLU A 262 -1.18 -13.68 -12.31
N ARG A 263 -1.70 -14.88 -12.64
CA ARG A 263 -1.92 -15.95 -11.66
C ARG A 263 -0.64 -16.34 -10.92
N ALA A 264 0.48 -16.47 -11.64
CA ALA A 264 1.78 -16.74 -11.02
C ALA A 264 2.21 -15.63 -10.06
N GLN A 265 1.91 -14.37 -10.39
CA GLN A 265 2.18 -13.22 -9.51
C GLN A 265 1.28 -13.24 -8.27
N VAL A 266 -0.03 -13.49 -8.42
CA VAL A 266 -0.98 -13.58 -7.30
C VAL A 266 -0.56 -14.69 -6.33
N TYR A 267 -0.21 -15.88 -6.83
CA TYR A 267 0.34 -16.96 -6.00
C TYR A 267 1.63 -16.55 -5.28
N HIS A 268 2.52 -15.82 -5.95
CA HIS A 268 3.73 -15.32 -5.31
C HIS A 268 3.43 -14.36 -4.15
N GLN A 269 2.43 -13.48 -4.28
CA GLN A 269 2.04 -12.57 -3.20
C GLN A 269 1.35 -13.32 -2.05
N LEU A 270 0.49 -14.31 -2.34
CA LEU A 270 -0.09 -15.19 -1.32
C LEU A 270 0.98 -15.94 -0.52
N GLY A 271 2.03 -16.42 -1.20
CA GLY A 271 3.19 -17.05 -0.57
C GLY A 271 3.90 -16.10 0.40
N TRP A 272 4.12 -14.85 -0.01
CA TRP A 272 4.70 -13.83 0.86
C TRP A 272 3.81 -13.46 2.05
N SER A 273 2.49 -13.33 1.85
CA SER A 273 1.54 -13.04 2.94
C SER A 273 1.61 -14.15 3.99
N ASN A 274 1.49 -15.41 3.55
CA ASN A 274 1.56 -16.58 4.43
C ASN A 274 2.93 -16.71 5.14
N LYS A 275 4.04 -16.44 4.44
CA LYS A 275 5.39 -16.43 5.02
C LYS A 275 5.52 -15.41 6.17
N ASN A 276 4.92 -14.23 6.05
CA ASN A 276 4.95 -13.20 7.10
C ASN A 276 4.04 -13.54 8.28
N GLN A 277 2.92 -14.24 8.02
CA GLN A 277 2.06 -14.80 9.06
C GLN A 277 2.63 -16.06 9.73
N LYS A 278 3.83 -16.52 9.33
CA LYS A 278 4.48 -17.77 9.78
C LYS A 278 3.72 -19.05 9.39
N LYS A 279 2.78 -18.96 8.44
CA LYS A 279 2.08 -20.10 7.81
C LYS A 279 2.99 -20.72 6.74
N TYR A 280 4.11 -21.32 7.17
CA TYR A 280 5.19 -21.69 6.26
C TYR A 280 4.82 -22.79 5.25
N ASP A 281 4.02 -23.78 5.64
CA ASP A 281 3.62 -24.85 4.72
C ASP A 281 2.71 -24.31 3.60
N GLN A 282 1.76 -23.44 3.93
CA GLN A 282 0.92 -22.76 2.94
C GLN A 282 1.73 -21.83 2.04
N ALA A 283 2.70 -21.11 2.62
CA ALA A 283 3.60 -20.26 1.84
C ALA A 283 4.38 -21.06 0.78
N ILE A 284 4.90 -22.24 1.14
CA ILE A 284 5.60 -23.14 0.21
C ILE A 284 4.66 -23.56 -0.92
N VAL A 285 3.45 -24.03 -0.60
CA VAL A 285 2.46 -24.44 -1.62
C VAL A 285 2.18 -23.31 -2.61
N PHE A 286 2.01 -22.07 -2.14
CA PHE A 286 1.77 -20.93 -3.02
C PHE A 286 3.01 -20.56 -3.87
N PHE A 287 4.21 -20.60 -3.29
CA PHE A 287 5.43 -20.35 -4.05
C PHE A 287 5.70 -21.45 -5.09
N GLU A 288 5.41 -22.71 -4.78
CA GLU A 288 5.51 -23.83 -5.72
C GLU A 288 4.52 -23.69 -6.88
N LYS A 289 3.26 -23.35 -6.61
CA LYS A 289 2.27 -23.04 -7.67
C LYS A 289 2.71 -21.87 -8.56
N SER A 290 3.30 -20.82 -7.97
CA SER A 290 3.87 -19.71 -8.72
C SER A 290 5.03 -20.16 -9.61
N LEU A 291 5.94 -20.98 -9.06
CA LEU A 291 7.10 -21.51 -9.76
C LEU A 291 6.69 -22.44 -10.91
N GLU A 292 5.73 -23.34 -10.70
CA GLU A 292 5.23 -24.26 -11.73
C GLU A 292 4.73 -23.50 -12.96
N ILE A 293 3.91 -22.46 -12.74
CA ILE A 293 3.42 -21.62 -13.85
C ILE A 293 4.58 -20.87 -14.51
N LYS A 294 5.53 -20.33 -13.74
CA LYS A 294 6.70 -19.65 -14.29
C LYS A 294 7.58 -20.58 -15.13
N GLN A 295 7.76 -21.84 -14.74
CA GLN A 295 8.51 -22.83 -15.51
C GLN A 295 7.87 -23.15 -16.86
N GLN A 296 6.56 -22.97 -17.00
CA GLN A 296 5.85 -23.12 -18.28
C GLN A 296 5.99 -21.89 -19.19
N ILE A 297 6.22 -20.71 -18.62
CA ILE A 297 6.25 -19.42 -19.34
C ILE A 297 7.67 -19.01 -19.71
N TYR A 298 8.63 -19.26 -18.82
CA TYR A 298 10.00 -18.76 -18.93
C TYR A 298 10.97 -19.90 -19.27
N PRO A 299 12.05 -19.62 -20.02
CA PRO A 299 13.13 -20.57 -20.26
C PRO A 299 13.73 -21.11 -18.95
N SER A 300 14.30 -22.32 -18.99
CA SER A 300 14.85 -23.00 -17.80
C SER A 300 15.99 -22.25 -17.12
N ASN A 301 16.69 -21.39 -17.85
CA ASN A 301 17.77 -20.54 -17.34
C ASN A 301 17.30 -19.13 -16.96
N ASP A 302 16.00 -18.83 -16.98
CA ASP A 302 15.50 -17.48 -16.69
C ASP A 302 15.69 -17.12 -15.20
N TYR A 303 16.20 -15.91 -14.96
CA TYR A 303 16.42 -15.36 -13.62
C TYR A 303 15.15 -15.34 -12.74
N VAL A 304 13.96 -15.23 -13.33
CA VAL A 304 12.67 -15.31 -12.62
C VAL A 304 12.51 -16.66 -11.91
N LEU A 305 13.04 -17.74 -12.48
CA LEU A 305 13.04 -19.06 -11.84
C LEU A 305 14.01 -19.10 -10.66
N ALA A 306 15.20 -18.50 -10.80
CA ALA A 306 16.17 -18.39 -9.71
C ALA A 306 15.59 -17.67 -8.48
N THR A 307 14.93 -16.52 -8.70
CA THR A 307 14.28 -15.78 -7.60
C THR A 307 13.20 -16.62 -6.91
N SER A 308 12.44 -17.40 -7.68
CA SER A 308 11.37 -18.25 -7.15
C SER A 308 11.94 -19.40 -6.29
N PHE A 309 13.04 -20.03 -6.71
CA PHE A 309 13.76 -21.00 -5.88
C PHE A 309 14.33 -20.38 -4.60
N ASN A 310 14.92 -19.18 -4.68
CA ASN A 310 15.43 -18.47 -3.51
C ASN A 310 14.33 -18.12 -2.50
N GLU A 311 13.12 -17.78 -2.95
CA GLU A 311 12.00 -17.53 -2.04
C GLU A 311 11.58 -18.79 -1.29
N ILE A 312 11.46 -19.93 -1.99
CA ILE A 312 11.15 -21.23 -1.37
C ILE A 312 12.26 -21.59 -0.36
N GLY A 313 13.53 -21.44 -0.74
CA GLY A 313 14.67 -21.65 0.14
C GLY A 313 14.59 -20.80 1.42
N SER A 314 14.18 -19.54 1.30
CA SER A 314 13.98 -18.64 2.44
C SER A 314 12.85 -19.06 3.37
N VAL A 315 11.80 -19.70 2.85
CA VAL A 315 10.74 -20.26 3.71
C VAL A 315 11.25 -21.48 4.47
N TYR A 316 11.96 -22.41 3.81
CA TYR A 316 12.58 -23.56 4.50
C TYR A 316 13.61 -23.14 5.54
N GLU A 317 14.39 -22.09 5.29
CA GLU A 317 15.32 -21.51 6.26
C GLU A 317 14.57 -21.03 7.52
N ARG A 318 13.42 -20.36 7.36
CA ARG A 318 12.56 -19.94 8.48
C ARG A 318 11.88 -21.11 9.20
N LYS A 319 11.65 -22.22 8.48
CA LYS A 319 11.14 -23.49 9.02
C LYS A 319 12.22 -24.34 9.70
N ILE A 320 13.48 -23.89 9.72
CA ILE A 320 14.63 -24.60 10.30
C ILE A 320 14.96 -25.91 9.53
N GLU A 321 14.44 -26.05 8.30
CA GLU A 321 14.76 -27.18 7.41
C GLU A 321 15.94 -26.80 6.49
N TYR A 322 17.14 -26.71 7.06
CA TYR A 322 18.32 -26.14 6.41
C TYR A 322 18.78 -26.92 5.17
N ASP A 323 18.67 -28.25 5.16
CA ASP A 323 19.03 -29.07 3.99
C ASP A 323 18.18 -28.71 2.77
N LYS A 324 16.88 -28.52 2.97
CA LYS A 324 15.96 -28.09 1.90
C LYS A 324 16.22 -26.64 1.50
N ALA A 325 16.46 -25.76 2.46
CA ALA A 325 16.83 -24.37 2.18
C ALA A 325 18.07 -24.30 1.29
N TRP A 326 19.13 -25.04 1.65
CA TRP A 326 20.36 -25.14 0.89
C TRP A 326 20.13 -25.70 -0.52
N PHE A 327 19.35 -26.77 -0.64
CA PHE A 327 18.98 -27.36 -1.94
C PHE A 327 18.31 -26.35 -2.87
N TYR A 328 17.33 -25.61 -2.37
CA TYR A 328 16.60 -24.60 -3.14
C TYR A 328 17.48 -23.41 -3.52
N TYR A 329 18.30 -22.92 -2.59
CA TYR A 329 19.26 -21.85 -2.91
C TYR A 329 20.32 -22.28 -3.93
N LYS A 330 20.82 -23.52 -3.86
CA LYS A 330 21.76 -24.07 -4.86
C LYS A 330 21.11 -24.14 -6.25
N LYS A 331 19.84 -24.55 -6.34
CA LYS A 331 19.10 -24.51 -7.62
C LYS A 331 19.01 -23.09 -8.19
N GLY A 332 18.65 -22.11 -7.36
CA GLY A 332 18.60 -20.71 -7.77
C GLY A 332 19.95 -20.16 -8.21
N LEU A 333 21.02 -20.52 -7.47
CA LEU A 333 22.39 -20.15 -7.79
C LEU A 333 22.84 -20.68 -9.16
N ASN A 334 22.60 -21.97 -9.45
CA ASN A 334 23.01 -22.57 -10.72
C ASN A 334 22.38 -21.83 -11.91
N ILE A 335 21.10 -21.49 -11.84
CA ILE A 335 20.42 -20.69 -12.87
C ILE A 335 21.07 -19.31 -13.02
N GLN A 336 21.38 -18.63 -11.91
CA GLN A 336 22.04 -17.32 -11.95
C GLN A 336 23.45 -17.34 -12.55
N LEU A 337 24.17 -18.45 -12.39
CA LEU A 337 25.49 -18.65 -12.99
C LEU A 337 25.40 -18.91 -14.51
N GLU A 338 24.30 -19.50 -14.97
CA GLU A 338 24.03 -19.76 -16.39
C GLU A 338 23.43 -18.53 -17.12
N THR A 339 22.90 -17.54 -16.40
CA THR A 339 22.32 -16.33 -16.99
C THR A 339 23.36 -15.24 -17.25
N SER A 340 23.35 -14.70 -18.48
CA SER A 340 24.16 -13.54 -18.87
C SER A 340 23.26 -12.33 -19.19
N PRO A 341 23.57 -11.11 -18.70
CA PRO A 341 24.73 -10.77 -17.89
C PRO A 341 24.58 -11.28 -16.45
N VAL A 342 25.72 -11.57 -15.82
CA VAL A 342 25.80 -11.97 -14.41
C VAL A 342 25.22 -10.85 -13.56
N ASN A 343 24.02 -11.08 -13.00
CA ASN A 343 23.32 -10.12 -12.15
C ASN A 343 24.02 -10.03 -10.77
N GLY A 344 25.11 -9.27 -10.71
CA GLY A 344 26.05 -9.23 -9.59
C GLY A 344 25.40 -9.08 -8.20
N PRO A 345 24.59 -8.05 -7.92
CA PRO A 345 23.99 -7.84 -6.60
C PRO A 345 23.06 -8.99 -6.16
N ALA A 346 22.29 -9.55 -7.08
CA ALA A 346 21.38 -10.65 -6.80
C ALA A 346 22.14 -11.97 -6.58
N LEU A 347 23.18 -12.20 -7.38
CA LEU A 347 24.08 -13.33 -7.23
C LEU A 347 24.79 -13.29 -5.87
N ALA A 348 25.34 -12.14 -5.47
CA ALA A 348 25.97 -11.95 -4.17
C ALA A 348 25.00 -12.14 -2.99
N ALA A 349 23.73 -11.76 -3.17
CA ALA A 349 22.68 -12.03 -2.19
C ALA A 349 22.38 -13.53 -2.06
N THR A 350 22.32 -14.28 -3.16
CA THR A 350 22.16 -15.74 -3.14
C THR A 350 23.33 -16.42 -2.42
N PHE A 351 24.57 -16.05 -2.74
CA PHE A 351 25.75 -16.55 -2.02
C PHE A 351 25.66 -16.23 -0.51
N SER A 352 25.25 -15.01 -0.14
CA SER A 352 25.08 -14.65 1.27
C SER A 352 24.01 -15.48 1.98
N SER A 353 22.89 -15.80 1.32
CA SER A 353 21.86 -16.68 1.87
C SER A 353 22.36 -18.13 2.04
N ILE A 354 23.11 -18.65 1.06
CA ILE A 354 23.74 -19.98 1.17
C ILE A 354 24.73 -20.02 2.33
N GLY A 355 25.59 -19.01 2.46
CA GLY A 355 26.55 -18.92 3.56
C GLY A 355 25.85 -18.88 4.93
N SER A 356 24.76 -18.11 5.07
CA SER A 356 23.93 -18.08 6.29
C SER A 356 23.38 -19.48 6.64
N VAL A 357 22.88 -20.22 5.66
CA VAL A 357 22.38 -21.59 5.86
C VAL A 357 23.52 -22.54 6.26
N LEU A 358 24.68 -22.45 5.61
CA LEU A 358 25.85 -23.27 5.94
C LEU A 358 26.35 -23.03 7.37
N VAL A 359 26.32 -21.78 7.87
CA VAL A 359 26.63 -21.47 9.27
C VAL A 359 25.64 -22.15 10.22
N LYS A 360 24.35 -22.20 9.86
CA LYS A 360 23.32 -22.89 10.66
C LYS A 360 23.43 -24.41 10.62
N MET A 361 24.12 -24.95 9.62
CA MET A 361 24.51 -26.36 9.50
C MET A 361 25.90 -26.65 10.09
N ASP A 362 26.51 -25.68 10.80
CA ASP A 362 27.85 -25.76 11.38
C ASP A 362 29.00 -26.03 10.38
N ASN A 363 28.77 -25.77 9.08
CA ASN A 363 29.79 -25.88 8.03
C ASN A 363 30.47 -24.52 7.80
N TYR A 364 31.28 -24.12 8.77
CA TYR A 364 31.96 -22.81 8.77
C TYR A 364 33.00 -22.63 7.64
N PRO A 365 33.83 -23.63 7.27
CA PRO A 365 34.80 -23.45 6.19
C PRO A 365 34.14 -23.19 4.83
N GLU A 366 33.08 -23.91 4.48
CA GLU A 366 32.35 -23.65 3.23
C GLU A 366 31.61 -22.32 3.29
N ALA A 367 31.03 -21.95 4.44
CA ALA A 367 30.39 -20.66 4.63
C ALA A 367 31.35 -19.48 4.40
N LEU A 368 32.59 -19.57 4.89
CA LEU A 368 33.63 -18.56 4.64
C LEU A 368 33.90 -18.40 3.13
N SER A 369 34.17 -19.50 2.43
CA SER A 369 34.43 -19.50 0.98
C SER A 369 33.28 -18.88 0.19
N ILE A 370 32.04 -19.22 0.57
CA ILE A 370 30.83 -18.67 -0.05
C ILE A 370 30.68 -17.16 0.21
N HIS A 371 30.95 -16.69 1.43
CA HIS A 371 30.89 -15.27 1.75
C HIS A 371 32.03 -14.47 1.10
N GLU A 372 33.24 -15.03 0.98
CA GLU A 372 34.35 -14.43 0.24
C GLU A 372 34.00 -14.25 -1.24
N THR A 373 33.37 -15.27 -1.85
CA THR A 373 32.86 -15.17 -3.23
C THR A 373 31.85 -14.04 -3.38
N ALA A 374 30.94 -13.85 -2.41
CA ALA A 374 30.01 -12.72 -2.42
C ALA A 374 30.73 -11.37 -2.36
N ILE A 375 31.77 -11.24 -1.53
CA ILE A 375 32.58 -10.03 -1.43
C ILE A 375 33.31 -9.75 -2.75
N ASP A 376 33.86 -10.76 -3.40
CA ASP A 376 34.56 -10.58 -4.67
C ASP A 376 33.63 -10.12 -5.80
N ILE A 377 32.36 -10.55 -5.78
CA ILE A 377 31.34 -10.00 -6.68
C ILE A 377 31.12 -8.50 -6.39
N TRP A 378 30.93 -8.11 -5.13
CA TRP A 378 30.77 -6.71 -4.75
C TRP A 378 31.99 -5.84 -5.12
N ARG A 379 33.21 -6.36 -4.94
CA ARG A 379 34.45 -5.70 -5.35
C ARG A 379 34.50 -5.47 -6.86
N LYS A 380 34.14 -6.49 -7.65
CA LYS A 380 34.08 -6.38 -9.13
C LYS A 380 33.07 -5.35 -9.62
N LEU A 381 31.99 -5.13 -8.87
CA LEU A 381 30.99 -4.09 -9.17
C LEU A 381 31.49 -2.67 -8.87
N ASN A 382 32.65 -2.53 -8.21
CA ASN A 382 33.24 -1.25 -7.81
C ASN A 382 32.27 -0.37 -6.99
N LEU A 383 31.53 -1.00 -6.07
CA LEU A 383 30.62 -0.35 -5.13
C LEU A 383 31.18 -0.45 -3.69
N PRO A 384 32.28 0.25 -3.37
CA PRO A 384 32.99 0.08 -2.11
C PRO A 384 32.19 0.53 -0.88
N ASP A 385 31.21 1.41 -1.09
CA ASP A 385 30.36 1.97 -0.04
C ASP A 385 28.92 1.38 -0.09
N ASP A 386 28.69 0.23 -0.76
CA ASP A 386 27.37 -0.41 -0.71
C ASP A 386 27.12 -1.03 0.67
N PRO A 387 26.02 -0.69 1.38
CA PRO A 387 25.67 -1.31 2.66
C PRO A 387 25.59 -2.84 2.63
N LYS A 388 25.32 -3.45 1.46
CA LYS A 388 25.30 -4.91 1.27
C LYS A 388 26.69 -5.53 1.32
N LEU A 389 27.74 -4.81 0.92
CA LEU A 389 29.12 -5.26 1.13
C LEU A 389 29.44 -5.33 2.62
N ALA A 390 28.99 -4.35 3.41
CA ALA A 390 29.13 -4.40 4.86
C ALA A 390 28.41 -5.61 5.48
N TYR A 391 27.26 -6.02 4.92
CA TYR A 391 26.55 -7.22 5.35
C TYR A 391 27.37 -8.50 5.10
N SER A 392 28.08 -8.61 3.97
CA SER A 392 28.97 -9.74 3.70
C SER A 392 30.13 -9.82 4.71
N TYR A 393 30.79 -8.70 5.03
CA TYR A 393 31.83 -8.66 6.08
C TYR A 393 31.26 -8.96 7.47
N HIS A 394 30.04 -8.51 7.77
CA HIS A 394 29.35 -8.87 8.99
C HIS A 394 29.16 -10.40 9.11
N ASN A 395 28.72 -11.07 8.04
CA ASN A 395 28.54 -12.52 8.03
C ASN A 395 29.88 -13.26 8.22
N ILE A 396 30.95 -12.84 7.55
CA ILE A 396 32.30 -13.41 7.79
C ILE A 396 32.72 -13.24 9.25
N GLY A 397 32.50 -12.05 9.83
CA GLY A 397 32.81 -11.80 11.24
C GLY A 397 32.03 -12.74 12.17
N PHE A 398 30.76 -12.99 11.86
CA PHE A 398 29.94 -13.95 12.60
C PHE A 398 30.44 -15.39 12.44
N VAL A 399 30.89 -15.79 11.24
CA VAL A 399 31.47 -17.13 11.04
C VAL A 399 32.73 -17.31 11.87
N TYR A 400 33.64 -16.31 11.87
CA TYR A 400 34.83 -16.35 12.73
C TYR A 400 34.49 -16.35 14.22
N GLU A 401 33.42 -15.65 14.64
CA GLU A 401 32.93 -15.73 16.02
C GLU A 401 32.55 -17.16 16.41
N LYS A 402 31.82 -17.86 15.52
CA LYS A 402 31.43 -19.27 15.74
C LYS A 402 32.63 -20.22 15.78
N MET A 403 33.68 -19.92 15.02
CA MET A 403 34.93 -20.67 15.05
C MET A 403 35.83 -20.34 16.27
N GLY A 404 35.49 -19.32 17.07
CA GLY A 404 36.34 -18.84 18.17
C GLY A 404 37.51 -17.96 17.74
N GLU A 405 37.58 -17.59 16.46
CA GLU A 405 38.65 -16.79 15.85
C GLU A 405 38.42 -15.28 16.09
N HIS A 406 38.41 -14.86 17.36
CA HIS A 406 37.96 -13.53 17.77
C HIS A 406 38.70 -12.36 17.13
N THR A 407 40.01 -12.51 16.86
CA THR A 407 40.80 -11.45 16.19
C THR A 407 40.34 -11.23 14.74
N LYS A 408 40.04 -12.31 14.01
CA LYS A 408 39.52 -12.23 12.64
C LYS A 408 38.08 -11.72 12.63
N ALA A 409 37.25 -12.17 13.57
CA ALA A 409 35.89 -11.66 13.76
C ALA A 409 35.87 -10.14 13.97
N LEU A 410 36.76 -9.65 14.85
CA LEU A 410 36.91 -8.23 15.13
C LEU A 410 37.33 -7.43 13.89
N ALA A 411 38.29 -7.94 13.12
CA ALA A 411 38.72 -7.30 11.88
C ALA A 411 37.56 -7.15 10.88
N SER A 412 36.82 -8.25 10.63
CA SER A 412 35.68 -8.24 9.70
C SER A 412 34.54 -7.33 10.18
N HIS A 413 34.22 -7.33 11.48
CA HIS A 413 33.19 -6.41 12.01
C HIS A 413 33.61 -4.93 11.95
N LYS A 414 34.91 -4.62 12.11
CA LYS A 414 35.42 -3.26 11.92
C LYS A 414 35.31 -2.81 10.46
N THR A 415 35.69 -3.65 9.51
CA THR A 415 35.49 -3.36 8.08
C THR A 415 34.01 -3.13 7.74
N ALA A 416 33.10 -3.96 8.29
CA ALA A 416 31.66 -3.74 8.13
C ALA A 416 31.17 -2.41 8.74
N LEU A 417 31.71 -2.01 9.90
CA LEU A 417 31.40 -0.73 10.53
C LEU A 417 31.89 0.45 9.68
N GLU A 418 33.13 0.41 9.19
CA GLU A 418 33.72 1.46 8.35
C GLU A 418 32.91 1.71 7.08
N ILE A 419 32.47 0.63 6.40
CA ILE A 419 31.62 0.75 5.20
C ILE A 419 30.26 1.37 5.57
N ARG A 420 29.64 0.94 6.68
CA ARG A 420 28.36 1.50 7.13
C ARG A 420 28.47 2.97 7.54
N GLN A 421 29.58 3.39 8.14
CA GLN A 421 29.81 4.80 8.49
C GLN A 421 29.92 5.70 7.27
N LYS A 422 30.43 5.19 6.14
CA LYS A 422 30.50 5.93 4.88
C LYS A 422 29.16 5.98 4.13
N SER A 423 28.32 4.97 4.32
CA SER A 423 27.16 4.72 3.46
C SER A 423 25.80 4.99 4.10
N LEU A 424 25.73 5.11 5.43
CA LEU A 424 24.49 5.26 6.18
C LEU A 424 24.52 6.53 7.04
N PRO A 425 23.35 7.15 7.31
CA PRO A 425 23.25 8.23 8.28
C PRO A 425 23.74 7.80 9.68
N ASP A 426 24.31 8.72 10.45
CA ASP A 426 24.89 8.45 11.78
C ASP A 426 23.91 7.83 12.78
N ASN A 427 22.61 8.04 12.58
CA ASN A 427 21.54 7.46 13.37
C ASN A 427 20.92 6.20 12.73
N HIS A 428 21.60 5.50 11.83
CA HIS A 428 21.05 4.29 11.24
C HIS A 428 21.16 3.09 12.20
N PRO A 429 20.10 2.28 12.42
CA PRO A 429 20.13 1.12 13.34
C PRO A 429 21.23 0.08 13.05
N ASP A 430 21.66 -0.04 11.78
CA ASP A 430 22.71 -0.99 11.41
C ASP A 430 24.11 -0.56 11.90
N LEU A 431 24.32 0.74 12.16
CA LEU A 431 25.53 1.21 12.86
C LEU A 431 25.52 0.71 14.30
N ALA A 432 24.40 0.86 15.02
CA ALA A 432 24.25 0.33 16.37
C ALA A 432 24.51 -1.18 16.43
N GLN A 433 24.01 -1.94 15.45
CA GLN A 433 24.28 -3.37 15.36
C GLN A 433 25.78 -3.66 15.17
N SER A 434 26.48 -2.93 14.29
CA SER A 434 27.93 -3.09 14.10
C SER A 434 28.72 -2.83 15.39
N TYR A 435 28.42 -1.74 16.08
CA TYR A 435 29.04 -1.43 17.37
C TYR A 435 28.78 -2.54 18.39
N SER A 436 27.53 -2.99 18.53
CA SER A 436 27.19 -4.08 19.46
C SER A 436 27.91 -5.39 19.13
N ASN A 437 28.12 -5.73 17.85
CA ASN A 437 28.84 -6.94 17.45
C ASN A 437 30.33 -6.86 17.84
N ILE A 438 30.97 -5.71 17.65
CA ILE A 438 32.35 -5.48 18.09
C ILE A 438 32.46 -5.61 19.62
N GLY A 439 31.53 -4.97 20.35
CA GLY A 439 31.45 -5.10 21.80
C GLY A 439 31.23 -6.54 22.26
N PHE A 440 30.44 -7.32 21.51
CA PHE A 440 30.20 -8.73 21.80
C PHE A 440 31.48 -9.58 21.62
N VAL A 441 32.26 -9.35 20.55
CA VAL A 441 33.54 -10.04 20.35
C VAL A 441 34.51 -9.73 21.50
N TYR A 442 34.60 -8.47 21.94
CA TYR A 442 35.43 -8.13 23.12
C TYR A 442 34.93 -8.81 24.40
N ASN A 443 33.62 -8.98 24.58
CA ASN A 443 33.07 -9.75 25.70
C ASN A 443 33.51 -11.22 25.68
N LYS A 444 33.52 -11.85 24.50
CA LYS A 444 33.99 -13.22 24.32
C LYS A 444 35.49 -13.37 24.63
N MET A 445 36.28 -12.33 24.37
CA MET A 445 37.69 -12.26 24.75
C MET A 445 37.92 -11.90 26.24
N GLY A 446 36.88 -11.69 27.04
CA GLY A 446 36.99 -11.22 28.43
C GLY A 446 37.46 -9.77 28.59
N GLN A 447 37.53 -8.99 27.49
CA GLN A 447 38.03 -7.62 27.48
C GLN A 447 36.90 -6.60 27.70
N TYR A 448 36.23 -6.71 28.85
CA TYR A 448 35.02 -5.93 29.17
C TYR A 448 35.25 -4.40 29.11
N PHE A 449 36.40 -3.91 29.57
CA PHE A 449 36.76 -2.49 29.47
C PHE A 449 36.79 -1.98 28.02
N LYS A 450 37.23 -2.81 27.07
CA LYS A 450 37.22 -2.47 25.65
C LYS A 450 35.82 -2.61 25.04
N ALA A 451 35.00 -3.55 25.53
CA ALA A 451 33.64 -3.75 25.03
C ALA A 451 32.67 -2.61 25.39
N ARG A 452 32.83 -2.03 26.58
CA ARG A 452 31.92 -1.00 27.13
C ARG A 452 31.65 0.17 26.17
N PRO A 453 32.65 0.87 25.61
CA PRO A 453 32.38 2.00 24.72
C PRO A 453 31.60 1.59 23.46
N PHE A 454 31.79 0.38 22.94
CA PHE A 454 31.04 -0.10 21.78
C PHE A 454 29.58 -0.37 22.12
N HIS A 455 29.28 -1.01 23.25
CA HIS A 455 27.89 -1.22 23.68
C HIS A 455 27.20 0.11 24.00
N GLN A 456 27.91 1.08 24.59
CA GLN A 456 27.36 2.41 24.84
C GLN A 456 26.97 3.09 23.52
N GLN A 457 27.87 3.12 22.53
CA GLN A 457 27.57 3.70 21.22
C GLN A 457 26.39 3.00 20.52
N ALA A 458 26.27 1.67 20.67
CA ALA A 458 25.12 0.94 20.14
C ALA A 458 23.78 1.37 20.78
N VAL A 459 23.76 1.57 22.10
CA VAL A 459 22.58 2.08 22.82
C VAL A 459 22.26 3.51 22.40
N ASP A 460 23.25 4.40 22.35
CA ASP A 460 23.07 5.81 22.03
C ASP A 460 22.49 6.01 20.63
N ILE A 461 23.02 5.29 19.63
CA ILE A 461 22.47 5.30 18.27
C ILE A 461 21.06 4.69 18.30
N GLY A 462 20.91 3.49 18.89
CA GLY A 462 19.65 2.76 18.92
C GLY A 462 18.46 3.56 19.48
N GLN A 463 18.68 4.34 20.53
CA GLN A 463 17.66 5.20 21.14
C GLN A 463 17.27 6.41 20.28
N ARG A 464 18.19 6.90 19.44
CA ARG A 464 17.88 7.97 18.46
C ARG A 464 17.16 7.44 17.23
N SER A 465 17.31 6.16 16.91
CA SER A 465 16.81 5.55 15.68
C SER A 465 15.47 4.83 15.82
N LEU A 466 15.19 4.26 17.00
CA LEU A 466 14.08 3.33 17.21
C LEU A 466 13.33 3.66 18.51
N PRO A 467 12.03 3.33 18.60
CA PRO A 467 11.28 3.45 19.85
C PRO A 467 11.98 2.71 21.00
N ASP A 468 11.93 3.26 22.21
CA ASP A 468 12.62 2.69 23.38
C ASP A 468 12.20 1.23 23.69
N ASN A 469 10.96 0.86 23.39
CA ASN A 469 10.44 -0.49 23.58
C ASN A 469 10.86 -1.49 22.48
N HIS A 470 11.61 -1.05 21.47
CA HIS A 470 12.03 -1.91 20.38
C HIS A 470 12.96 -3.04 20.88
N PRO A 471 12.74 -4.32 20.51
CA PRO A 471 13.51 -5.46 21.03
C PRO A 471 15.03 -5.33 20.89
N ARG A 472 15.52 -4.73 19.78
CA ARG A 472 16.95 -4.47 19.59
C ARG A 472 17.53 -3.48 20.60
N VAL A 473 16.82 -2.39 20.89
CA VAL A 473 17.25 -1.38 21.87
C VAL A 473 17.36 -2.02 23.26
N GLN A 474 16.39 -2.85 23.62
CA GLN A 474 16.41 -3.62 24.86
C GLN A 474 17.59 -4.59 24.92
N GLN A 475 17.93 -5.26 23.82
CA GLN A 475 19.08 -6.15 23.76
C GLN A 475 20.41 -5.39 23.91
N TRP A 476 20.58 -4.24 23.26
CA TRP A 476 21.78 -3.41 23.39
C TRP A 476 21.96 -2.89 24.82
N LYS A 477 20.88 -2.45 25.48
CA LYS A 477 20.89 -2.05 26.89
C LYS A 477 21.34 -3.20 27.80
N LYS A 478 20.80 -4.41 27.60
CA LYS A 478 21.23 -5.62 28.33
C LYS A 478 22.71 -5.93 28.14
N ASN A 479 23.22 -5.79 26.92
CA ASN A 479 24.64 -6.02 26.63
C ASN A 479 25.54 -5.00 27.35
N LEU A 480 25.15 -3.72 27.37
CA LEU A 480 25.84 -2.68 28.11
C LEU A 480 25.84 -2.97 29.62
N GLU A 481 24.67 -3.25 30.21
CA GLU A 481 24.55 -3.59 31.64
C GLU A 481 25.41 -4.80 32.03
N PHE A 482 25.44 -5.83 31.19
CA PHE A 482 26.29 -7.00 31.42
C PHE A 482 27.77 -6.62 31.53
N VAL A 483 28.25 -5.78 30.62
CA VAL A 483 29.65 -5.33 30.62
C VAL A 483 29.95 -4.43 31.81
N GLU A 484 29.03 -3.53 32.16
CA GLU A 484 29.20 -2.66 33.32
C GLU A 484 29.29 -3.43 34.64
N ARG A 485 28.56 -4.54 34.78
CA ARG A 485 28.69 -5.45 35.94
C ARG A 485 30.03 -6.19 35.97
N LYS A 486 30.63 -6.47 34.81
CA LYS A 486 31.92 -7.17 34.69
C LYS A 486 33.13 -6.25 34.80
N CYS A 487 32.94 -4.94 34.64
CA CYS A 487 33.96 -3.91 34.84
C CYS A 487 34.05 -3.41 36.30
N LYS A 488 33.08 -3.77 37.15
CA LYS A 488 33.13 -3.59 38.60
C LYS A 488 33.83 -4.79 39.23
#